data_AF-A0AAD4WI13-F1
#
_entry.id   AF-A0AAD4WI13-F1
#
_cell.length_a   1.000
_cell.length_b   1.000
_cell.length_c   1.000
_cell.angle_alpha   90.00
_cell.angle_beta   90.00
_cell.angle_gamma   90.00
#
_symmetry.space_group_name_H-M   'P 1'
#
loop_
_entity.id
_entity.type
_entity.pdbx_description
1 polymer ?
#
loop_
_entity_poly.entity_id
_entity_poly.type
_entity_poly.pdbx_seq_one_letter_code
_entity_poly.pdbx_strand_id
1 'polypeptide(L)'
;MQQLLPMAICFVLEKPTRYAISRLCFFFNAICAKTVDVFKLDKLAEDVVVTLCLPEKYFPHSFFDIMVHLVVHLIREVHLCGPVYFRWMYPFERYMKVLKGYVQNCTHPKGCIAEWYIVEEAVEFCTQHLSDVSTIGVPSSQKSFEAIIRLHNKLS
;
A
#
# COMPACT_ATOMS: atom_id res chain seq x y z
N MET A 1 -6.77 3.70 -3.98
CA MET A 1 -8.25 3.87 -3.89
C MET A 1 -8.69 5.32 -3.77
N GLN A 2 -7.92 6.20 -3.11
CA GLN A 2 -8.33 7.59 -2.86
C GLN A 2 -8.46 8.49 -4.10
N GLN A 3 -7.82 8.16 -5.23
CA GLN A 3 -7.97 8.90 -6.49
C GLN A 3 -9.09 8.36 -7.40
N LEU A 4 -9.40 7.07 -7.28
CA LEU A 4 -10.41 6.40 -8.13
C LEU A 4 -11.81 6.51 -7.53
N LEU A 5 -11.92 6.59 -6.20
CA LEU A 5 -13.20 6.68 -5.49
C LEU A 5 -14.01 7.92 -5.90
N PRO A 6 -13.44 9.14 -5.97
CA PRO A 6 -14.18 10.32 -6.43
C PRO A 6 -14.74 10.15 -7.84
N MET A 7 -13.95 9.57 -8.75
CA MET A 7 -14.34 9.30 -10.13
C MET A 7 -15.46 8.27 -10.23
N ALA A 8 -15.39 7.19 -9.45
CA ALA A 8 -16.42 6.14 -9.43
C ALA A 8 -17.77 6.66 -8.90
N ILE A 9 -17.73 7.60 -7.95
CA ILE A 9 -18.93 8.12 -7.28
C ILE A 9 -19.57 9.28 -8.05
N CYS A 10 -18.86 9.86 -9.03
CA CYS A 10 -19.33 11.00 -9.83
C CYS A 10 -20.67 10.80 -10.53
N PHE A 11 -21.09 9.57 -10.81
CA PHE A 11 -22.36 9.29 -11.49
C PHE A 11 -23.46 8.75 -10.58
N VAL A 12 -23.14 8.44 -9.32
CA VAL A 12 -24.06 7.74 -8.41
C VAL A 12 -24.68 8.69 -7.38
N LEU A 13 -23.93 9.71 -6.93
CA LEU A 13 -24.37 10.60 -5.84
C LEU A 13 -24.70 12.01 -6.30
N GLU A 14 -25.61 12.64 -5.55
CA GLU A 14 -25.97 14.05 -5.69
C GLU A 14 -24.74 14.96 -5.56
N LYS A 15 -24.77 16.10 -6.25
CA LYS A 15 -23.67 17.09 -6.27
C LYS A 15 -23.10 17.43 -4.89
N PRO A 16 -23.91 17.74 -3.85
CA PRO A 16 -23.36 18.09 -2.54
C PRO A 16 -22.65 16.91 -1.85
N THR A 17 -23.23 15.71 -1.91
CA THR A 17 -22.66 14.50 -1.31
C THR A 17 -21.35 14.10 -2.00
N ARG A 18 -21.30 14.23 -3.32
CA ARG A 18 -20.08 14.01 -4.11
C ARG A 18 -18.97 14.99 -3.72
N TYR A 19 -19.30 16.25 -3.50
CA TYR A 19 -18.34 17.25 -3.05
C TYR A 19 -17.76 16.90 -1.68
N ALA A 20 -18.61 16.50 -0.72
CA ALA A 20 -18.18 16.06 0.60
C ALA A 20 -17.18 14.89 0.53
N ILE A 21 -17.53 13.83 -0.22
CA ILE A 21 -16.66 12.66 -0.38
C ILE A 21 -15.38 13.01 -1.13
N SER A 22 -15.45 13.88 -2.14
CA SER A 22 -14.27 14.31 -2.90
C SER A 22 -13.29 15.05 -1.98
N ARG A 23 -13.77 15.96 -1.13
CA ARG A 23 -12.92 16.64 -0.14
C ARG A 23 -12.25 15.65 0.81
N LEU A 24 -13.00 14.67 1.32
CA LEU A 24 -12.45 13.62 2.18
C LEU A 24 -11.38 12.79 1.46
N CYS A 25 -11.58 12.48 0.18
CA CYS A 25 -10.59 11.79 -0.63
C CYS A 25 -9.32 12.63 -0.86
N PHE A 26 -9.46 13.94 -1.11
CA PHE A 26 -8.31 14.85 -1.20
C PHE A 26 -7.53 14.92 0.11
N PHE A 27 -8.23 14.97 1.24
CA PHE A 27 -7.62 14.89 2.57
C PHE A 27 -6.77 13.61 2.71
N PHE A 28 -7.35 12.44 2.42
CA PHE A 28 -6.62 11.18 2.51
C PHE A 28 -5.45 11.09 1.52
N ASN A 29 -5.60 11.64 0.32
CA ASN A 29 -4.50 11.73 -0.64
C ASN A 29 -3.33 12.58 -0.11
N ALA A 30 -3.63 13.69 0.57
CA ALA A 30 -2.61 14.58 1.13
C ALA A 30 -1.81 13.89 2.25
N ILE A 31 -2.47 13.19 3.17
CA ILE A 31 -1.78 12.51 4.28
C ILE A 31 -1.04 11.23 3.84
N CYS A 32 -1.50 10.58 2.77
CA CYS A 32 -0.85 9.37 2.21
C CYS A 32 0.27 9.69 1.23
N ALA A 33 0.61 10.95 1.01
CA ALA A 33 1.74 11.33 0.18
C ALA A 33 3.06 10.79 0.78
N LYS A 34 4.01 10.45 -0.11
CA LYS A 34 5.33 9.92 0.29
C LYS A 34 6.11 10.93 1.15
N THR A 35 5.93 12.21 0.89
CA THR A 35 6.51 13.33 1.64
C THR A 35 5.39 14.22 2.15
N VAL A 36 5.52 14.66 3.41
CA VAL A 36 4.52 15.50 4.07
C VAL A 36 5.18 16.82 4.47
N ASP A 37 4.55 17.92 4.09
CA ASP A 37 4.98 19.28 4.43
C ASP A 37 4.30 19.72 5.73
N VAL A 38 5.09 19.92 6.78
CA VAL A 38 4.60 20.21 8.14
C VAL A 38 3.81 21.52 8.18
N PHE A 39 4.20 22.53 7.39
CA PHE A 39 3.50 23.82 7.34
C PHE A 39 2.10 23.72 6.73
N LYS A 40 1.82 22.67 5.95
CA LYS A 40 0.50 22.43 5.37
C LYS A 40 -0.40 21.61 6.30
N LEU A 41 0.17 20.94 7.31
CA LEU A 41 -0.59 20.08 8.22
C LEU A 41 -1.56 20.88 9.10
N ASP A 42 -1.17 22.06 9.58
CA ASP A 42 -2.03 22.89 10.42
C ASP A 42 -3.30 23.32 9.67
N LYS A 43 -3.14 23.79 8.42
CA LYS A 43 -4.26 24.12 7.54
C LYS A 43 -5.13 22.90 7.25
N LEU A 44 -4.49 21.75 7.03
CA LEU A 44 -5.20 20.50 6.79
C LEU A 44 -6.02 20.06 8.01
N ALA A 45 -5.58 20.40 9.23
CA ALA A 45 -6.28 20.12 10.49
C ALA A 45 -7.54 20.93 10.66
N GLU A 46 -7.52 22.19 10.27
CA GLU A 46 -8.73 23.01 10.23
C GLU A 46 -9.69 22.52 9.14
N ASP A 47 -9.15 22.20 7.96
CA ASP A 47 -9.94 21.77 6.81
C ASP A 47 -10.62 20.41 7.01
N VAL A 48 -10.01 19.48 7.74
CA VAL A 48 -10.61 18.14 7.95
C VAL A 48 -11.86 18.23 8.82
N VAL A 49 -11.92 19.13 9.80
CA VAL A 49 -13.10 19.33 10.65
C VAL A 49 -14.28 19.77 9.78
N VAL A 50 -14.07 20.80 8.94
CA VAL A 50 -15.10 21.27 7.99
C VAL A 50 -15.47 20.17 7.00
N THR A 51 -14.49 19.39 6.56
CA THR A 51 -14.70 18.28 5.62
C THR A 51 -15.56 17.17 6.21
N LEU A 52 -15.50 16.91 7.52
CA LEU A 52 -16.34 15.91 8.21
C LEU A 52 -17.75 16.44 8.52
N CYS A 53 -17.91 17.74 8.76
CA CYS A 53 -19.24 18.34 8.96
C CYS A 53 -20.11 18.31 7.67
N LEU A 54 -19.48 18.33 6.49
CA LEU A 54 -20.21 18.25 5.22
C LEU A 54 -20.99 16.93 5.06
N PRO A 55 -20.38 15.74 5.16
CA PRO A 55 -21.11 14.48 5.09
C PRO A 55 -22.08 14.31 6.27
N GLU A 56 -21.87 14.93 7.43
CA GLU A 56 -22.80 14.87 8.58
C GLU A 56 -24.18 15.44 8.23
N LYS A 57 -24.22 16.40 7.30
CA LYS A 57 -25.47 16.97 6.80
C LYS A 57 -26.26 16.03 5.87
N TYR A 58 -25.59 15.09 5.19
CA TYR A 58 -26.18 14.29 4.10
C TYR A 58 -26.31 12.80 4.44
N PHE A 59 -25.46 12.28 5.33
CA PHE A 59 -25.49 10.89 5.74
C PHE A 59 -26.24 10.73 7.08
N PRO A 60 -26.88 9.58 7.32
CA PRO A 60 -27.53 9.31 8.60
C PRO A 60 -26.50 9.28 9.73
N HIS A 61 -26.92 9.64 10.95
CA HIS A 61 -26.04 9.67 12.12
C HIS A 61 -25.36 8.31 12.40
N SER A 62 -25.99 7.19 12.01
CA SER A 62 -25.40 5.85 12.10
C SER A 62 -24.14 5.65 11.23
N PHE A 63 -23.89 6.53 10.26
CA PHE A 63 -22.66 6.54 9.47
C PHE A 63 -21.48 7.15 10.25
N PHE A 64 -21.74 8.02 11.23
CA PHE A 64 -20.72 8.71 12.02
C PHE A 64 -20.40 7.93 13.28
N ASP A 65 -19.72 6.81 13.09
CA ASP A 65 -19.14 6.05 14.20
C ASP A 65 -17.78 6.61 14.62
N ILE A 66 -17.17 5.95 15.62
CA ILE A 66 -15.86 6.30 16.14
C ILE A 66 -14.77 6.27 15.05
N MET A 67 -14.91 5.44 14.00
CA MET A 67 -13.92 5.32 12.94
C MET A 67 -13.88 6.57 12.07
N VAL A 68 -15.04 7.16 11.77
CA VAL A 68 -15.13 8.43 11.03
C VAL A 68 -14.53 9.57 11.86
N HIS A 69 -14.72 9.55 13.18
CA HIS A 69 -14.13 10.55 14.07
C HIS A 69 -12.61 10.39 14.23
N LEU A 70 -12.02 9.21 14.06
CA LEU A 70 -10.56 9.07 14.12
C LEU A 70 -9.81 9.88 13.05
N VAL A 71 -10.50 10.26 11.97
CA VAL A 71 -9.90 11.02 10.86
C VAL A 71 -9.32 12.37 11.30
N VAL A 72 -9.93 13.06 12.29
CA VAL A 72 -9.37 14.31 12.85
C VAL A 72 -8.07 14.08 13.63
N HIS A 73 -7.86 12.89 14.19
CA HIS A 73 -6.65 12.57 14.94
C HIS A 73 -5.47 12.18 14.04
N LEU A 74 -5.72 11.72 12.81
CA LEU A 74 -4.68 11.30 11.86
C LEU A 74 -3.62 12.37 11.61
N ILE A 75 -4.00 13.65 11.61
CA ILE A 75 -3.06 14.74 11.33
C ILE A 75 -2.08 14.91 12.49
N ARG A 76 -2.55 14.79 13.74
CA ARG A 76 -1.68 14.80 14.92
C ARG A 76 -0.74 13.60 14.89
N GLU A 77 -1.23 12.43 14.50
CA GLU A 77 -0.37 11.25 14.34
C GLU A 77 0.70 11.44 13.27
N VAL A 78 0.35 12.00 12.11
CA VAL A 78 1.31 12.31 11.04
C VAL A 78 2.35 13.32 11.51
N HIS A 79 1.93 14.33 12.26
CA HIS A 79 2.85 15.33 12.78
C HIS A 79 3.85 14.72 13.78
N LEU A 80 3.38 13.87 14.69
CA LEU A 80 4.23 13.27 15.73
C LEU A 80 5.14 12.17 15.20
N CYS A 81 4.69 11.44 14.17
CA CYS A 81 5.30 10.19 13.80
C CYS A 81 5.72 10.06 12.34
N GLY A 82 5.47 11.08 11.53
CA GLY A 82 5.83 11.11 10.13
C GLY A 82 4.79 10.48 9.19
N PRO A 83 5.15 10.28 7.90
CA PRO A 83 4.22 9.89 6.85
C PRO A 83 3.48 8.58 7.12
N VAL A 84 2.17 8.55 6.85
CA VAL A 84 1.29 7.40 7.14
C VAL A 84 1.61 6.16 6.29
N TYR A 85 2.29 6.33 5.15
CA TYR A 85 2.55 5.26 4.17
C TYR A 85 3.19 4.00 4.78
N PHE A 86 4.12 4.15 5.74
CA PHE A 86 4.79 3.02 6.38
C PHE A 86 4.05 2.44 7.59
N ARG A 87 2.95 3.09 8.00
CA ARG A 87 2.17 2.72 9.20
C ARG A 87 0.88 1.99 8.87
N TRP A 88 0.50 1.95 7.59
CA TRP A 88 -0.65 1.15 7.19
C TRP A 88 -0.36 -0.33 7.44
N MET A 89 -1.37 -1.03 7.92
CA MET A 89 -1.31 -2.48 8.09
C MET A 89 -1.15 -3.19 6.74
N TYR A 90 -1.64 -2.58 5.66
CA TYR A 90 -1.68 -3.19 4.33
C TYR A 90 -0.31 -3.58 3.75
N PRO A 91 0.73 -2.71 3.71
CA PRO A 91 2.09 -3.13 3.34
C PRO A 91 2.62 -4.29 4.17
N PHE A 92 2.38 -4.27 5.48
CA PHE A 92 2.83 -5.32 6.40
C PHE A 92 2.12 -6.65 6.11
N GLU A 93 0.80 -6.65 5.97
CA GLU A 93 0.01 -7.84 5.62
C GLU A 93 0.43 -8.42 4.28
N ARG A 94 0.68 -7.57 3.27
CA ARG A 94 1.15 -8.01 1.96
C ARG A 94 2.52 -8.69 2.06
N TYR A 95 3.44 -8.11 2.81
CA TYR A 95 4.75 -8.70 3.02
C TYR A 95 4.66 -10.02 3.80
N MET A 96 3.85 -10.06 4.85
CA MET A 96 3.59 -11.29 5.61
C MET A 96 2.98 -12.40 4.76
N LYS A 97 2.13 -12.05 3.77
CA LYS A 97 1.61 -13.02 2.80
C LYS A 97 2.74 -13.65 1.98
N VAL A 98 3.73 -12.87 1.55
CA VAL A 98 4.91 -13.37 0.82
C VAL A 98 5.72 -14.31 1.71
N LEU A 99 6.07 -13.87 2.93
CA LEU A 99 6.82 -14.70 3.88
C LEU A 99 6.11 -16.00 4.24
N LYS A 100 4.77 -15.98 4.29
CA LYS A 100 3.99 -17.20 4.52
C LYS A 100 4.18 -18.22 3.41
N GLY A 101 4.41 -17.79 2.17
CA GLY A 101 4.74 -18.67 1.04
C GLY A 101 6.09 -19.38 1.19
N TYR A 102 7.01 -18.80 1.96
CA TYR A 102 8.34 -19.39 2.21
C TYR A 102 8.32 -20.52 3.25
N VAL A 103 7.25 -20.63 4.05
CA VAL A 103 7.13 -21.64 5.09
C VAL A 103 6.72 -22.98 4.46
N GLN A 104 7.72 -23.78 4.07
CA GLN A 104 7.50 -25.15 3.58
C GLN A 104 7.35 -26.18 4.71
N ASN A 105 7.98 -25.92 5.86
CA ASN A 105 7.87 -26.76 7.05
C ASN A 105 7.41 -25.93 8.26
N CYS A 106 6.20 -26.22 8.73
CA CYS A 106 5.59 -25.53 9.87
C CYS A 106 6.27 -25.82 11.22
N THR A 107 7.16 -26.82 11.33
CA THR A 107 7.91 -27.06 12.57
C THR A 107 9.04 -26.06 12.78
N HIS A 108 9.58 -25.48 11.69
CA HIS A 108 10.67 -24.50 11.73
C HIS A 108 10.42 -23.31 10.79
N PRO A 109 9.34 -22.54 10.99
CA PRO A 109 8.91 -21.51 10.04
C PRO A 109 9.95 -20.40 9.83
N LYS A 110 10.66 -20.00 10.90
CA LYS A 110 11.73 -19.00 10.81
C LYS A 110 12.91 -19.46 9.97
N GLY A 111 13.26 -20.75 10.07
CA GLY A 111 14.35 -21.34 9.30
C GLY A 111 14.01 -21.40 7.82
N CYS A 112 12.80 -21.85 7.49
CA CYS A 112 12.32 -21.88 6.11
C CYS A 112 12.28 -20.48 5.47
N ILE A 113 11.80 -19.47 6.21
CA ILE A 113 11.80 -18.08 5.72
C ILE A 113 13.22 -17.60 5.42
N ALA A 114 14.17 -17.83 6.33
CA ALA A 114 15.56 -17.39 6.15
C ALA A 114 16.23 -18.09 4.95
N GLU A 115 16.03 -19.40 4.79
CA GLU A 115 16.58 -20.18 3.68
C GLU A 115 16.02 -19.71 2.34
N TRP A 116 14.70 -19.57 2.23
CA TRP A 116 14.05 -19.11 0.99
C TRP A 116 14.43 -17.68 0.62
N TYR A 117 14.55 -16.80 1.62
CA TYR A 117 14.98 -15.43 1.39
C TYR A 117 16.41 -15.35 0.81
N ILE A 118 17.34 -16.18 1.31
CA ILE A 118 18.71 -16.28 0.76
C ILE A 118 18.69 -16.77 -0.69
N VAL A 119 17.85 -17.78 -0.99
CA VAL A 119 17.71 -18.31 -2.35
C VAL A 119 17.16 -17.24 -3.29
N GLU A 120 16.16 -16.48 -2.86
CA GLU A 120 15.57 -15.38 -3.63
C GLU A 120 16.61 -14.28 -3.93
N GLU A 121 17.35 -13.81 -2.91
CA GLU A 121 18.42 -12.81 -3.10
C GLU A 121 19.53 -13.33 -4.03
N ALA A 122 19.92 -14.61 -3.90
CA ALA A 122 20.93 -15.20 -4.77
C ALA A 122 20.47 -15.28 -6.23
N VAL A 123 19.20 -15.64 -6.47
CA VAL A 123 18.61 -15.64 -7.81
C VAL A 123 18.53 -14.23 -8.36
N GLU A 124 18.06 -13.25 -7.58
CA GLU A 124 17.98 -11.85 -8.00
C GLU A 124 19.36 -11.31 -8.37
N PHE A 125 20.36 -11.52 -7.51
CA PHE A 125 21.75 -11.18 -7.78
C PHE A 125 22.26 -11.79 -9.10
N CYS A 126 22.04 -13.10 -9.29
CA CYS A 126 22.44 -13.80 -10.51
C CYS A 126 21.72 -13.23 -11.73
N THR A 127 20.43 -12.92 -11.65
CA THR A 127 19.69 -12.34 -12.79
C THR A 127 20.18 -10.94 -13.14
N GLN A 128 20.55 -10.12 -12.16
CA GLN A 128 21.04 -8.77 -12.40
C GLN A 128 22.49 -8.74 -12.92
N HIS A 129 23.35 -9.66 -12.48
CA HIS A 129 24.78 -9.62 -12.79
C HIS A 129 25.24 -10.63 -13.85
N LEU A 130 24.50 -11.73 -14.05
CA LEU A 130 24.83 -12.78 -15.03
C LEU A 130 24.01 -12.68 -16.32
N SER A 131 23.04 -11.76 -16.39
CA SER A 131 22.29 -11.49 -17.64
C SER A 131 23.15 -10.86 -18.74
N ASP A 132 24.22 -10.14 -18.36
CA ASP A 132 25.17 -9.50 -19.27
C ASP A 132 26.40 -10.36 -19.62
N VAL A 133 26.50 -11.57 -19.06
CA VAL A 133 27.65 -12.46 -19.27
C VAL A 133 27.34 -13.46 -20.38
N SER A 134 28.07 -13.38 -21.50
CA SER A 134 28.04 -14.41 -22.53
C SER A 134 28.71 -15.69 -22.00
N THR A 135 27.90 -16.73 -21.76
CA THR A 135 28.39 -18.04 -21.34
C THR A 135 29.16 -18.71 -22.48
N ILE A 136 30.48 -18.83 -22.34
CA ILE A 136 31.31 -19.58 -23.30
C ILE A 136 31.02 -21.08 -23.10
N GLY A 137 30.33 -21.70 -24.06
CA GLY A 137 30.16 -23.15 -24.15
C GLY A 137 28.74 -23.70 -23.92
N VAL A 138 27.74 -22.86 -23.67
CA VAL A 138 26.32 -23.29 -23.59
C VAL A 138 25.50 -22.48 -24.59
N PRO A 139 24.65 -23.09 -25.45
CA PRO A 139 23.80 -22.33 -26.36
C PRO A 139 22.90 -21.40 -25.56
N SER A 140 22.84 -20.13 -25.95
CA SER A 140 22.05 -19.07 -25.32
C SER A 140 20.58 -19.44 -25.25
N SER A 141 20.20 -20.12 -24.18
CA SER A 141 18.83 -20.45 -23.85
C SER A 141 18.41 -19.51 -22.72
N GLN A 142 17.96 -18.31 -23.09
CA GLN A 142 17.14 -17.43 -22.23
C GLN A 142 15.92 -18.16 -21.62
N LYS A 143 15.58 -19.34 -22.15
CA LYS A 143 14.44 -20.18 -21.74
C LYS A 143 14.63 -20.87 -20.38
N SER A 144 15.85 -21.05 -19.86
CA SER A 144 16.06 -21.72 -18.57
C SER A 144 15.78 -20.79 -17.39
N PHE A 145 16.22 -19.53 -17.45
CA PHE A 145 15.92 -18.52 -16.44
C PHE A 145 14.44 -18.09 -16.46
N GLU A 146 13.85 -17.92 -17.64
CA GLU A 146 12.40 -17.70 -17.74
C GLU A 146 11.59 -18.89 -17.20
N ALA A 147 12.07 -20.13 -17.32
CA ALA A 147 11.38 -21.30 -16.76
C ALA A 147 11.40 -21.30 -15.22
N ILE A 148 12.48 -20.84 -14.59
CA ILE A 148 12.57 -20.70 -13.13
C ILE A 148 11.62 -19.59 -12.64
N ILE A 149 11.61 -18.43 -13.32
CA ILE A 149 10.68 -17.34 -13.01
C ILE A 149 9.21 -17.74 -13.30
N ARG A 150 8.96 -18.51 -14.36
CA ARG A 150 7.61 -19.05 -14.66
C ARG A 150 7.17 -20.12 -13.67
N LEU A 151 8.06 -20.95 -13.16
CA LEU A 151 7.75 -21.90 -12.08
C LEU A 151 7.47 -21.17 -10.77
N HIS A 152 8.22 -20.11 -10.46
CA HIS A 152 8.00 -19.22 -9.32
C HIS A 152 6.61 -18.54 -9.38
N ASN A 153 6.20 -18.02 -10.54
CA ASN A 153 4.87 -17.39 -10.72
C ASN A 153 3.69 -18.38 -10.84
N LYS A 154 3.95 -19.69 -11.01
CA LYS A 154 2.89 -20.71 -11.15
C LYS A 154 2.57 -21.43 -9.83
N LEU A 155 3.39 -21.20 -8.80
CA LEU A 155 3.25 -21.77 -7.45
C LEU A 155 2.76 -20.73 -6.41
N SER A 156 2.55 -19.48 -6.82
CA SER A 156 1.97 -18.39 -6.02
C SER A 156 0.45 -18.29 -6.14
#